data_AF-C9SSI9-F1
#
_entry.id   AF-C9SSI9-F1
#
_cell.length_a   1.000
_cell.length_b   1.000
_cell.length_c   1.000
_cell.angle_alpha   90.00
_cell.angle_beta   90.00
_cell.angle_gamma   90.00
#
_symmetry.space_group_name_H-M   'P 1'
#
loop_
_entity.id
_entity.type
_entity.pdbx_description
1 polymer ?
#
loop_
_entity_poly.entity_id
_entity_poly.type
_entity_poly.pdbx_seq_one_letter_code
_entity_poly.pdbx_strand_id
1 'polypeptide(L)'
;MAPSSLSLVLLAAAYATANDVQYITDLNLYSLLAPCAQSALSQNVQNQISSCGEGVTELQSCVCTKGNNYADISTAISSSLSYSCDSTATEDFTSANVVYSAYCTPDKTFDLPTPTANIVSEMITDMPLFSSLAPCAQSGLSIAVGRMSDKCPEAENQYAPCICTRNENSAAISDVIKSSVSYNCENTHDITSAQAFFAAYCAMNEGTTALPARSAPPGDLS
;
A
#
# COMPACT_ATOMS: atom_id res chain seq x y z
N MET A 1 -56.17 52.86 -4.85
CA MET A 1 -55.91 51.48 -4.36
C MET A 1 -54.73 50.95 -5.16
N ALA A 2 -53.54 50.91 -4.57
CA ALA A 2 -52.33 50.37 -5.20
C ALA A 2 -51.80 49.26 -4.28
N PRO A 3 -51.51 48.05 -4.78
CA PRO A 3 -50.81 47.06 -3.99
C PRO A 3 -49.30 47.29 -4.11
N SER A 4 -48.65 47.50 -2.97
CA SER A 4 -47.20 47.57 -2.83
C SER A 4 -46.65 46.15 -2.76
N SER A 5 -45.88 45.73 -3.75
CA SER A 5 -45.25 44.41 -3.81
C SER A 5 -43.91 44.43 -3.08
N LEU A 6 -43.87 43.92 -1.83
CA LEU A 6 -42.63 43.62 -1.13
C LEU A 6 -41.92 42.45 -1.84
N SER A 7 -40.76 42.70 -2.42
CA SER A 7 -39.87 41.65 -2.93
C SER A 7 -38.97 41.14 -1.79
N LEU A 8 -39.13 39.88 -1.42
CA LEU A 8 -38.27 39.17 -0.48
C LEU A 8 -37.01 38.71 -1.22
N VAL A 9 -35.86 39.31 -0.93
CA VAL A 9 -34.56 38.83 -1.42
C VAL A 9 -34.05 37.78 -0.44
N LEU A 10 -34.10 36.51 -0.83
CA LEU A 10 -33.49 35.39 -0.10
C LEU A 10 -32.01 35.33 -0.45
N LEU A 11 -31.13 35.76 0.46
CA LEU A 11 -29.70 35.45 0.38
C LEU A 11 -29.51 33.98 0.78
N ALA A 12 -29.22 33.12 -0.20
CA ALA A 12 -28.67 31.79 0.08
C ALA A 12 -27.20 31.95 0.46
N ALA A 13 -26.87 31.79 1.75
CA ALA A 13 -25.50 31.63 2.17
C ALA A 13 -25.01 30.27 1.68
N ALA A 14 -24.05 30.27 0.76
CA ALA A 14 -23.29 29.07 0.44
C ALA A 14 -22.40 28.76 1.65
N TYR A 15 -22.77 27.74 2.42
CA TYR A 15 -21.88 27.18 3.43
C TYR A 15 -20.76 26.45 2.70
N ALA A 16 -19.58 27.06 2.63
CA ALA A 16 -18.37 26.29 2.35
C ALA A 16 -18.17 25.38 3.57
N THR A 17 -18.33 24.07 3.40
CA THR A 17 -17.84 23.11 4.38
C THR A 17 -16.34 23.29 4.44
N ALA A 18 -15.81 23.84 5.53
CA ALA A 18 -14.37 23.78 5.76
C ALA A 18 -14.00 22.30 5.82
N ASN A 19 -13.13 21.83 4.92
CA ASN A 19 -12.56 20.50 5.07
C ASN A 19 -11.77 20.51 6.38
N ASP A 20 -12.17 19.63 7.31
CA ASP A 20 -11.62 19.61 8.66
C ASP A 20 -10.12 19.29 8.58
N VAL A 21 -9.29 20.14 9.20
CA VAL A 21 -7.84 19.94 9.25
C VAL A 21 -7.61 18.77 10.20
N GLN A 22 -7.12 17.66 9.65
CA GLN A 22 -6.87 16.39 10.35
C GLN A 22 -5.38 16.06 10.35
N TYR A 23 -4.91 15.08 11.13
CA TYR A 23 -3.52 14.63 11.01
C TYR A 23 -3.29 13.89 9.69
N ILE A 24 -2.05 13.87 9.21
CA ILE A 24 -1.73 13.21 7.93
C ILE A 24 -2.06 11.71 7.93
N THR A 25 -2.01 11.08 9.11
CA THR A 25 -2.35 9.68 9.36
C THR A 25 -3.85 9.41 9.29
N ASP A 26 -4.68 10.44 9.46
CA ASP A 26 -6.14 10.31 9.48
C ASP A 26 -6.74 10.45 8.08
N LEU A 27 -5.94 10.89 7.09
CA LEU A 27 -6.37 10.96 5.70
C LEU A 27 -6.73 9.56 5.19
N ASN A 28 -7.90 9.41 4.56
CA ASN A 28 -8.28 8.13 3.94
C ASN A 28 -7.21 7.61 2.96
N LEU A 29 -6.57 8.50 2.21
CA LEU A 29 -5.49 8.17 1.28
C LEU A 29 -4.24 7.59 1.96
N TYR A 30 -3.99 7.94 3.24
CA TYR A 30 -2.87 7.41 4.02
C TYR A 30 -2.98 5.89 4.18
N SER A 31 -4.18 5.38 4.42
CA SER A 31 -4.42 3.93 4.60
C SER A 31 -4.20 3.10 3.33
N LEU A 32 -4.11 3.76 2.16
CA LEU A 32 -3.84 3.13 0.87
C LEU A 32 -2.34 3.05 0.56
N LEU A 33 -1.48 3.67 1.38
CA LEU A 33 -0.04 3.61 1.21
C LEU A 33 0.51 2.26 1.68
N ALA A 34 1.61 1.82 1.06
CA ALA A 34 2.42 0.74 1.60
C ALA A 34 2.92 1.09 3.03
N PRO A 35 3.08 0.10 3.93
CA PRO A 35 3.55 0.35 5.31
C PRO A 35 4.89 1.11 5.40
N CYS A 36 5.82 0.85 4.47
CA CYS A 36 7.09 1.57 4.37
C CYS A 36 6.90 3.06 4.05
N ALA A 37 5.89 3.40 3.25
CA ALA A 37 5.56 4.76 2.85
C ALA A 37 4.76 5.49 3.93
N GLN A 38 3.83 4.79 4.59
CA GLN A 38 3.17 5.28 5.80
C GLN A 38 4.19 5.70 6.86
N SER A 39 5.16 4.83 7.14
CA SER A 39 6.23 5.07 8.10
C SER A 39 7.09 6.27 7.70
N ALA A 40 7.54 6.33 6.44
CA ALA A 40 8.33 7.45 5.94
C ALA A 40 7.57 8.79 6.07
N LEU A 41 6.29 8.81 5.69
CA LEU A 41 5.48 10.00 5.70
C LEU A 41 5.18 10.49 7.13
N SER A 42 4.66 9.61 7.98
CA SER A 42 4.26 9.96 9.36
C SER A 42 5.44 10.39 10.21
N GLN A 43 6.61 9.75 10.09
CA GLN A 43 7.81 10.14 10.84
C GLN A 43 8.32 11.52 10.42
N ASN A 44 8.37 11.81 9.11
CA ASN A 44 8.88 13.10 8.63
C ASN A 44 7.97 14.28 9.04
N VAL A 45 6.66 14.08 9.13
CA VAL A 45 5.73 15.08 9.65
C VAL A 45 5.85 15.20 11.18
N GLN A 46 5.87 14.09 11.91
CA GLN A 46 6.00 14.09 13.38
C GLN A 46 7.30 14.74 13.86
N ASN A 47 8.41 14.57 13.13
CA ASN A 47 9.69 15.20 13.46
C ASN A 47 9.63 16.74 13.50
N GLN A 48 8.58 17.34 12.92
CA GLN A 48 8.39 18.79 12.93
C GLN A 48 7.69 19.32 14.18
N ILE A 49 7.09 18.46 15.03
CA ILE A 49 6.30 18.89 16.20
C ILE A 49 7.07 19.85 17.11
N SER A 50 8.37 19.61 17.32
CA SER A 50 9.21 20.49 18.16
C SER A 50 9.36 21.93 17.63
N SER A 51 9.22 22.12 16.32
CA SER A 51 9.42 23.40 15.62
C SER A 51 8.13 24.02 15.06
N CYS A 52 7.07 23.21 15.00
CA CYS A 52 5.78 23.53 14.39
C CYS A 52 4.58 23.42 15.35
N GLY A 53 4.78 22.93 16.56
CA GLY A 53 3.69 22.61 17.48
C GLY A 53 3.01 21.29 17.15
N GLU A 54 2.25 20.77 18.11
CA GLU A 54 1.55 19.48 18.01
C GLU A 54 0.10 19.63 17.52
N GLY A 55 -0.49 20.82 17.65
CA GLY A 55 -1.88 21.05 17.25
C GLY A 55 -2.07 20.85 15.75
N VAL A 56 -3.11 20.10 15.36
CA VAL A 56 -3.36 19.68 13.97
C VAL A 56 -3.24 20.83 12.96
N THR A 57 -3.90 21.96 13.21
CA THR A 57 -3.85 23.16 12.36
C THR A 57 -2.48 23.82 12.35
N GLU A 58 -1.80 23.88 13.50
CA GLU A 58 -0.48 24.51 13.63
C GLU A 58 0.58 23.70 12.89
N LEU A 59 0.60 22.38 13.13
CA LEU A 59 1.49 21.43 12.48
C LEU A 59 1.28 21.44 10.98
N GLN A 60 0.03 21.29 10.51
CA GLN A 60 -0.29 21.30 9.07
C GLN A 60 0.17 22.62 8.41
N SER A 61 -0.25 23.76 8.96
CA SER A 61 0.13 25.07 8.43
C SER A 61 1.64 25.24 8.37
N CYS A 62 2.35 24.84 9.42
CA CYS A 62 3.80 24.94 9.50
C CYS A 62 4.52 24.05 8.47
N VAL A 63 4.19 22.76 8.39
CA VAL A 63 4.86 21.85 7.46
C VAL A 63 4.54 22.16 6.01
N CYS A 64 3.36 22.73 5.73
CA CYS A 64 2.91 23.01 4.37
C CYS A 64 3.25 24.41 3.86
N THR A 65 3.38 25.41 4.72
CA THR A 65 3.46 26.82 4.26
C THR A 65 4.59 27.64 4.88
N LYS A 66 5.18 27.21 6.01
CA LYS A 66 6.21 28.01 6.68
C LYS A 66 7.54 27.89 5.94
N GLY A 67 7.99 29.00 5.36
CA GLY A 67 9.30 29.06 4.68
C GLY A 67 9.39 28.05 3.55
N ASN A 68 10.42 27.20 3.57
CA ASN A 68 10.64 26.14 2.59
C ASN A 68 10.21 24.74 3.09
N ASN A 69 9.49 24.67 4.22
CA ASN A 69 9.19 23.40 4.90
C ASN A 69 8.55 22.36 3.97
N TYR A 70 7.62 22.76 3.10
CA TYR A 70 6.99 21.81 2.18
C TYR A 70 8.03 21.09 1.29
N ALA A 71 8.98 21.82 0.72
CA ALA A 71 10.01 21.25 -0.15
C ALA A 71 11.05 20.46 0.65
N ASP A 72 11.45 20.97 1.82
CA ASP A 72 12.44 20.31 2.69
C ASP A 72 11.90 18.98 3.22
N ILE A 73 10.65 18.96 3.66
CA ILE A 73 9.98 17.76 4.19
C ILE A 73 9.68 16.78 3.06
N SER A 74 9.25 17.24 1.88
CA SER A 74 9.09 16.37 0.69
C SER A 74 10.41 15.68 0.30
N THR A 75 11.53 16.39 0.41
CA THR A 75 12.88 15.83 0.19
C THR A 75 13.23 14.79 1.26
N ALA A 76 12.92 15.08 2.53
CA ALA A 76 13.15 14.16 3.64
C ALA A 76 12.27 12.88 3.53
N ILE A 77 11.00 13.03 3.14
CA ILE A 77 10.08 11.91 2.82
C ILE A 77 10.69 11.04 1.72
N SER A 78 11.14 11.63 0.61
CA SER A 78 11.76 10.90 -0.50
C SER A 78 13.02 10.13 -0.06
N SER A 79 13.84 10.73 0.82
CA SER A 79 15.02 10.07 1.38
C SER A 79 14.64 8.90 2.28
N SER A 80 13.62 9.06 3.14
CA SER A 80 13.11 7.99 3.98
C SER A 80 12.49 6.86 3.16
N LEU A 81 11.77 7.16 2.08
CA LEU A 81 11.21 6.17 1.16
C LEU A 81 12.30 5.35 0.48
N SER A 82 13.38 5.99 0.04
CA SER A 82 14.53 5.28 -0.54
C SER A 82 15.12 4.25 0.44
N TYR A 83 15.04 4.52 1.74
CA TYR A 83 15.53 3.61 2.78
C TYR A 83 14.49 2.54 3.16
N SER A 84 13.23 2.92 3.37
CA SER A 84 12.20 2.02 3.88
C SER A 84 11.52 1.18 2.78
N CYS A 85 11.28 1.76 1.61
CA CYS A 85 10.55 1.11 0.51
C CYS A 85 11.47 0.51 -0.57
N ASP A 86 12.75 0.90 -0.60
CA ASP A 86 13.71 0.78 -1.71
C ASP A 86 13.72 2.03 -2.63
N SER A 87 14.91 2.37 -3.11
CA SER A 87 15.17 3.46 -4.05
C SER A 87 14.46 3.33 -5.41
N THR A 88 14.08 2.12 -5.81
CA THR A 88 13.38 1.87 -7.09
C THR A 88 11.86 1.89 -6.97
N ALA A 89 11.31 2.03 -5.76
CA ALA A 89 9.88 1.91 -5.44
C ALA A 89 9.02 3.11 -5.91
N THR A 90 9.05 3.40 -7.21
CA THR A 90 8.50 4.63 -7.81
C THR A 90 7.02 4.84 -7.51
N GLU A 91 6.21 3.77 -7.36
CA GLU A 91 4.79 3.89 -7.00
C GLU A 91 4.60 4.32 -5.54
N ASP A 92 5.49 3.90 -4.64
CA ASP A 92 5.48 4.34 -3.24
C ASP A 92 5.88 5.81 -3.12
N PHE A 93 6.88 6.26 -3.89
CA PHE A 93 7.23 7.68 -3.98
C PHE A 93 6.08 8.52 -4.51
N THR A 94 5.45 8.08 -5.58
CA THR A 94 4.34 8.81 -6.20
C THR A 94 3.16 8.91 -5.25
N SER A 95 2.74 7.79 -4.65
CA SER A 95 1.58 7.77 -3.75
C SER A 95 1.83 8.56 -2.46
N ALA A 96 3.01 8.47 -1.84
CA ALA A 96 3.35 9.27 -0.67
C ALA A 96 3.32 10.77 -0.97
N ASN A 97 3.84 11.20 -2.13
CA ASN A 97 3.79 12.60 -2.56
C ASN A 97 2.36 13.09 -2.80
N VAL A 98 1.47 12.23 -3.33
CA VAL A 98 0.04 12.54 -3.45
C VAL A 98 -0.58 12.76 -2.07
N VAL A 99 -0.33 11.87 -1.10
CA VAL A 99 -0.87 12.02 0.26
C VAL A 99 -0.33 13.28 0.94
N TYR A 100 0.96 13.58 0.82
CA TYR A 100 1.54 14.80 1.37
C TYR A 100 0.95 16.06 0.72
N SER A 101 0.69 16.02 -0.59
CA SER A 101 0.03 17.11 -1.31
C SER A 101 -1.42 17.29 -0.87
N ALA A 102 -2.15 16.19 -0.66
CA ALA A 102 -3.52 16.21 -0.13
C ALA A 102 -3.57 16.81 1.26
N TYR A 103 -2.64 16.42 2.13
CA TYR A 103 -2.49 16.99 3.47
C TYR A 103 -2.31 18.51 3.46
N CYS A 104 -1.51 19.02 2.52
CA CYS A 104 -1.22 20.45 2.38
C CYS A 104 -2.22 21.23 1.52
N THR A 105 -3.17 20.56 0.90
CA THR A 105 -4.23 21.21 0.09
C THR A 105 -5.57 20.54 0.35
N PRO A 106 -6.13 20.65 1.57
CA PRO A 106 -7.32 19.89 1.98
C PRO A 106 -8.56 20.20 1.13
N ASP A 107 -8.62 21.35 0.48
CA ASP A 107 -9.73 21.73 -0.41
C ASP A 107 -9.68 21.06 -1.81
N LYS A 108 -8.60 20.33 -2.11
CA LYS A 108 -8.44 19.60 -3.38
C LYS A 108 -8.73 18.13 -3.21
N THR A 109 -9.31 17.53 -4.24
CA THR A 109 -9.53 16.10 -4.31
C THR A 109 -8.31 15.41 -4.92
N PHE A 110 -7.92 14.30 -4.31
CA PHE A 110 -6.86 13.42 -4.77
C PHE A 110 -7.36 11.98 -4.70
N ASP A 111 -6.94 11.17 -5.65
CA ASP A 111 -7.25 9.75 -5.71
C ASP A 111 -5.96 8.95 -5.86
N LEU A 112 -5.92 7.78 -5.23
CA LEU A 112 -4.90 6.77 -5.46
C LEU A 112 -5.52 5.58 -6.19
N PRO A 113 -4.77 4.92 -7.09
CA PRO A 113 -5.27 3.74 -7.76
C PRO A 113 -5.61 2.67 -6.73
N THR A 114 -6.85 2.19 -6.78
CA THR A 114 -7.32 1.06 -5.98
C THR A 114 -7.82 -0.03 -6.92
N PRO A 115 -7.45 -1.30 -6.68
CA PRO A 115 -8.00 -2.43 -7.44
C PRO A 115 -9.52 -2.51 -7.25
N THR A 116 -10.25 -2.59 -8.36
CA THR A 116 -11.73 -2.62 -8.37
C THR A 116 -12.31 -3.92 -8.91
N ALA A 117 -11.47 -4.81 -9.44
CA ALA A 117 -11.87 -6.10 -10.01
C ALA A 117 -10.92 -7.21 -9.54
N ASN A 118 -11.42 -8.44 -9.51
CA ASN A 118 -10.64 -9.67 -9.24
C ASN A 118 -9.84 -9.64 -7.92
N ILE A 119 -10.43 -9.02 -6.90
CA ILE A 119 -9.81 -8.89 -5.58
C ILE A 119 -9.68 -10.28 -4.96
N VAL A 120 -8.43 -10.72 -4.77
CA VAL A 120 -8.11 -11.89 -3.95
C VAL A 120 -8.15 -11.44 -2.50
N SER A 121 -9.13 -11.92 -1.74
CA SER A 121 -9.33 -11.55 -0.33
C SER A 121 -8.56 -12.43 0.65
N GLU A 122 -7.84 -13.45 0.18
CA GLU A 122 -7.09 -14.36 1.03
C GLU A 122 -5.58 -14.09 0.88
N MET A 123 -4.85 -14.23 1.98
CA MET A 123 -3.39 -14.27 1.94
C MET A 123 -2.95 -15.53 1.19
N ILE A 124 -1.84 -15.48 0.47
CA ILE A 124 -1.33 -16.64 -0.27
C ILE A 124 -1.11 -17.88 0.61
N THR A 125 -0.81 -17.72 1.90
CA THR A 125 -0.64 -18.84 2.85
C THR A 125 -1.96 -19.49 3.28
N ASP A 126 -3.08 -18.78 3.10
CA ASP A 126 -4.42 -19.26 3.46
C ASP A 126 -5.16 -19.84 2.25
N MET A 127 -4.61 -19.63 1.06
CA MET A 127 -5.17 -20.12 -0.20
C MET A 127 -5.41 -21.63 -0.19
N PRO A 128 -6.50 -22.09 -0.83
CA PRO A 128 -6.68 -23.50 -1.12
C PRO A 128 -5.42 -24.10 -1.75
N LEU A 129 -5.09 -25.33 -1.37
CA LEU A 129 -3.92 -26.06 -1.88
C LEU A 129 -2.56 -25.53 -1.42
N PHE A 130 -2.44 -24.51 -0.56
CA PHE A 130 -1.15 -24.18 0.08
C PHE A 130 -0.57 -25.42 0.79
N SER A 131 -1.42 -26.18 1.49
CA SER A 131 -1.07 -27.45 2.15
C SER A 131 -0.68 -28.59 1.19
N SER A 132 -0.87 -28.42 -0.12
CA SER A 132 -0.43 -29.40 -1.12
C SER A 132 1.02 -29.23 -1.54
N LEU A 133 1.64 -28.09 -1.23
CA LEU A 133 3.09 -27.93 -1.33
C LEU A 133 3.79 -28.83 -0.32
N ALA A 134 5.03 -29.24 -0.61
CA ALA A 134 5.87 -29.91 0.39
C ALA A 134 5.97 -29.04 1.67
N PRO A 135 6.00 -29.62 2.88
CA PRO A 135 6.08 -28.82 4.12
C PRO A 135 7.25 -27.84 4.16
N CYS A 136 8.40 -28.23 3.59
CA CYS A 136 9.57 -27.34 3.47
C CYS A 136 9.31 -26.13 2.54
N ALA A 137 8.51 -26.33 1.48
CA ALA A 137 8.14 -25.29 0.53
C ALA A 137 7.09 -24.35 1.12
N GLN A 138 6.16 -24.87 1.92
CA GLN A 138 5.23 -24.08 2.72
C GLN A 138 6.01 -23.15 3.66
N SER A 139 6.96 -23.68 4.43
CA SER A 139 7.81 -22.86 5.32
C SER A 139 8.60 -21.80 4.54
N GLY A 140 9.20 -22.16 3.41
CA GLY A 140 9.94 -21.21 2.55
C GLY A 140 9.04 -20.10 1.99
N LEU A 141 7.83 -20.43 1.56
CA LEU A 141 6.86 -19.46 1.05
C LEU A 141 6.32 -18.55 2.16
N SER A 142 6.01 -19.08 3.35
CA SER A 142 5.61 -18.26 4.51
C SER A 142 6.70 -17.28 4.92
N ILE A 143 7.97 -17.67 4.87
CA ILE A 143 9.10 -16.74 5.09
C ILE A 143 9.09 -15.64 4.03
N ALA A 144 8.87 -15.98 2.76
CA ALA A 144 8.84 -15.00 1.68
C ALA A 144 7.71 -13.97 1.84
N VAL A 145 6.51 -14.45 2.18
CA VAL A 145 5.34 -13.63 2.51
C VAL A 145 5.63 -12.71 3.69
N GLY A 146 6.21 -13.24 4.77
CA GLY A 146 6.55 -12.45 5.95
C GLY A 146 7.54 -11.31 5.65
N ARG A 147 8.43 -11.46 4.66
CA ARG A 147 9.35 -10.38 4.24
C ARG A 147 8.66 -9.23 3.50
N MET A 148 7.41 -9.41 3.07
CA MET A 148 6.65 -8.39 2.39
C MET A 148 5.84 -7.50 3.34
N SER A 149 5.83 -7.76 4.65
CA SER A 149 5.02 -7.01 5.63
C SER A 149 5.29 -5.50 5.63
N ASP A 150 6.54 -5.10 5.38
CA ASP A 150 6.91 -3.68 5.34
C ASP A 150 6.57 -3.03 4.00
N LYS A 151 6.41 -3.81 2.93
CA LYS A 151 6.17 -3.34 1.56
C LYS A 151 4.70 -3.41 1.16
N CYS A 152 3.94 -4.34 1.74
CA CYS A 152 2.57 -4.61 1.37
C CYS A 152 1.65 -4.69 2.58
N PRO A 153 0.48 -4.04 2.53
CA PRO A 153 -0.50 -4.11 3.60
C PRO A 153 -1.10 -5.51 3.71
N GLU A 154 -1.28 -6.01 4.93
CA GLU A 154 -1.97 -7.29 5.19
C GLU A 154 -3.50 -7.19 5.00
N ALA A 155 -4.03 -6.00 4.70
CA ALA A 155 -5.44 -5.84 4.40
C ALA A 155 -5.82 -6.72 3.21
N GLU A 156 -6.81 -7.59 3.42
CA GLU A 156 -7.21 -8.70 2.53
C GLU A 156 -7.35 -8.28 1.06
N ASN A 157 -7.90 -7.09 0.78
CA ASN A 157 -8.13 -6.62 -0.59
C ASN A 157 -6.98 -5.82 -1.23
N GLN A 158 -5.88 -5.60 -0.51
CA GLN A 158 -4.73 -4.81 -0.97
C GLN A 158 -3.45 -5.65 -1.09
N TYR A 159 -3.38 -6.79 -0.41
CA TYR A 159 -2.17 -7.61 -0.35
C TYR A 159 -1.79 -8.21 -1.71
N ALA A 160 -2.70 -8.94 -2.37
CA ALA A 160 -2.45 -9.54 -3.69
C ALA A 160 -2.01 -8.52 -4.75
N PRO A 161 -2.76 -7.43 -4.99
CA PRO A 161 -2.32 -6.37 -5.89
C PRO A 161 -0.93 -5.82 -5.55
N CYS A 162 -0.62 -5.64 -4.26
CA CYS A 162 0.68 -5.13 -3.85
C CYS A 162 1.83 -6.10 -4.16
N ILE A 163 1.72 -7.38 -3.78
CA ILE A 163 2.82 -8.32 -3.98
C ILE A 163 2.98 -8.72 -5.46
N CYS A 164 1.93 -8.61 -6.26
CA CYS A 164 1.92 -9.06 -7.64
C CYS A 164 2.26 -7.97 -8.66
N THR A 165 1.81 -6.73 -8.45
CA THR A 165 1.92 -5.68 -9.47
C THR A 165 2.63 -4.41 -9.02
N ARG A 166 2.70 -4.14 -7.71
CA ARG A 166 3.28 -2.90 -7.21
C ARG A 166 4.81 -2.96 -7.21
N ASN A 167 5.45 -1.97 -7.81
CA ASN A 167 6.88 -1.86 -8.04
C ASN A 167 7.46 -3.17 -8.60
N GLU A 168 8.59 -3.60 -8.04
CA GLU A 168 9.25 -4.87 -8.36
C GLU A 168 8.92 -5.95 -7.32
N ASN A 169 7.82 -5.80 -6.56
CA ASN A 169 7.50 -6.69 -5.44
C ASN A 169 7.37 -8.15 -5.88
N SER A 170 6.81 -8.42 -7.06
CA SER A 170 6.65 -9.78 -7.58
C SER A 170 7.98 -10.46 -7.91
N ALA A 171 8.95 -9.70 -8.41
CA ALA A 171 10.32 -10.19 -8.60
C ALA A 171 11.01 -10.39 -7.25
N ALA A 172 10.90 -9.41 -6.34
CA ALA A 172 11.53 -9.47 -5.03
C ALA A 172 11.05 -10.67 -4.21
N ILE A 173 9.74 -10.91 -4.11
CA ILE A 173 9.21 -12.08 -3.41
C ILE A 173 9.61 -13.38 -4.12
N SER A 174 9.68 -13.41 -5.45
CA SER A 174 10.15 -14.58 -6.20
C SER A 174 11.60 -14.94 -5.84
N ASP A 175 12.49 -13.96 -5.70
CA ASP A 175 13.87 -14.21 -5.25
C ASP A 175 13.94 -14.72 -3.81
N VAL A 176 13.07 -14.21 -2.94
CA VAL A 176 12.96 -14.71 -1.56
C VAL A 176 12.38 -16.13 -1.52
N ILE A 177 11.38 -16.47 -2.34
CA ILE A 177 10.86 -17.84 -2.48
C ILE A 177 11.99 -18.76 -2.91
N LYS A 178 12.75 -18.39 -3.95
CA LYS A 178 13.87 -19.19 -4.44
C LYS A 178 14.90 -19.48 -3.34
N SER A 179 15.34 -18.45 -2.63
CA SER A 179 16.34 -18.60 -1.57
C SER A 179 15.80 -19.36 -0.35
N SER A 180 14.60 -19.04 0.11
CA SER A 180 14.01 -19.65 1.31
C SER A 180 13.59 -21.09 1.08
N VAL A 181 12.99 -21.42 -0.07
CA VAL A 181 12.63 -22.81 -0.39
C VAL A 181 13.88 -23.64 -0.66
N SER A 182 14.90 -23.09 -1.35
CA SER A 182 16.18 -23.78 -1.52
C SER A 182 16.83 -24.14 -0.19
N TYR A 183 16.75 -23.25 0.80
CA TYR A 183 17.29 -23.49 2.13
C TYR A 183 16.53 -24.60 2.89
N ASN A 184 15.21 -24.69 2.71
CA ASN A 184 14.37 -25.62 3.46
C ASN A 184 14.21 -27.01 2.80
N CYS A 185 14.23 -27.10 1.46
CA CYS A 185 13.86 -28.31 0.73
C CYS A 185 15.04 -29.09 0.13
N GLU A 186 16.24 -28.50 0.08
CA GLU A 186 17.46 -29.11 -0.51
C GLU A 186 17.29 -29.63 -1.96
N ASN A 187 16.24 -29.21 -2.68
CA ASN A 187 15.95 -29.60 -4.06
C ASN A 187 15.30 -28.44 -4.85
N THR A 188 15.36 -28.52 -6.19
CA THR A 188 14.83 -27.49 -7.09
C THR A 188 13.37 -27.71 -7.52
N HIS A 189 12.83 -28.91 -7.30
CA HIS A 189 11.44 -29.23 -7.63
C HIS A 189 10.47 -28.43 -6.75
N ASP A 190 10.76 -28.35 -5.47
CA ASP A 190 9.94 -27.59 -4.52
C ASP A 190 10.03 -26.08 -4.73
N ILE A 191 11.18 -25.58 -5.20
CA ILE A 191 11.31 -24.18 -5.64
C ILE A 191 10.34 -23.92 -6.80
N THR A 192 10.31 -24.83 -7.79
CA THR A 192 9.45 -24.70 -8.97
C THR A 192 7.96 -24.75 -8.57
N SER A 193 7.59 -25.66 -7.67
CA SER A 193 6.21 -25.77 -7.17
C SER A 193 5.77 -24.51 -6.40
N ALA A 194 6.63 -23.96 -5.54
CA ALA A 194 6.33 -22.73 -4.81
C ALA A 194 6.20 -21.50 -5.75
N GLN A 195 7.08 -21.40 -6.76
CA GLN A 195 7.00 -20.36 -7.78
C GLN A 195 5.71 -20.46 -8.60
N ALA A 196 5.31 -21.67 -9.01
CA ALA A 196 4.07 -21.89 -9.73
C ALA A 196 2.84 -21.53 -8.88
N PHE A 197 2.88 -21.81 -7.59
CA PHE A 197 1.82 -21.44 -6.65
C PHE A 197 1.71 -19.91 -6.50
N PHE A 198 2.83 -19.21 -6.34
CA PHE A 198 2.86 -17.74 -6.31
C PHE A 198 2.38 -17.11 -7.62
N ALA A 199 2.83 -17.63 -8.77
CA ALA A 199 2.38 -17.15 -10.07
C ALA A 199 0.86 -17.32 -10.25
N ALA A 200 0.29 -18.44 -9.79
CA ALA A 200 -1.14 -18.66 -9.85
C ALA A 200 -1.92 -17.75 -8.91
N TYR A 201 -1.40 -17.48 -7.71
CA TYR A 201 -1.97 -16.47 -6.82
C TYR A 201 -2.04 -15.09 -7.50
N CYS A 202 -0.98 -14.68 -8.19
CA CYS A 202 -1.00 -13.43 -8.94
C CYS A 202 -1.93 -13.45 -10.16
N ALA A 203 -2.04 -14.58 -10.85
CA ALA A 203 -2.98 -14.72 -11.97
C ALA A 203 -4.46 -14.58 -11.54
N MET A 204 -4.78 -14.81 -10.26
CA MET A 204 -6.11 -14.55 -9.72
C MET A 204 -6.46 -13.07 -9.71
N ASN A 205 -5.48 -12.19 -9.49
CA ASN A 205 -5.66 -10.74 -9.60
C ASN A 205 -5.98 -10.29 -11.05
N GLU A 206 -5.63 -11.13 -12.04
CA GLU A 206 -5.94 -10.92 -13.45
C GLU A 206 -7.26 -11.60 -13.89
N GLY A 207 -7.98 -12.23 -12.95
CA GLY A 207 -9.28 -12.87 -13.20
C GLY A 207 -9.21 -14.37 -13.49
N THR A 208 -8.06 -15.01 -13.27
CA THR A 208 -7.94 -16.47 -13.41
C THR A 208 -8.46 -17.15 -12.14
N THR A 209 -9.44 -18.05 -12.23
CA THR A 209 -10.01 -18.72 -11.04
C THR A 209 -9.40 -20.09 -10.75
N ALA A 210 -8.33 -20.48 -11.44
CA ALA A 210 -7.76 -21.82 -11.35
C ALA A 210 -6.35 -21.80 -10.76
N LEU A 211 -6.20 -22.47 -9.62
CA LEU A 211 -4.88 -22.82 -9.06
C LEU A 211 -4.24 -23.95 -9.87
N PRO A 212 -2.91 -24.11 -9.84
CA PRO A 212 -2.23 -25.19 -10.55
C PRO A 212 -2.71 -26.54 -10.03
N ALA A 213 -2.85 -27.52 -10.91
CA ALA A 213 -3.05 -28.90 -10.50
C ALA A 213 -1.86 -29.36 -9.63
N ARG A 214 -2.12 -30.20 -8.63
CA ARG A 214 -1.10 -30.73 -7.71
C ARG A 214 0.09 -31.29 -8.48
N SER A 215 1.31 -30.90 -8.13
CA SER A 215 2.51 -31.62 -8.56
C SER A 215 2.44 -33.05 -8.01
N ALA A 216 2.65 -34.05 -8.86
CA ALA A 216 2.74 -35.42 -8.41
C ALA A 216 3.88 -35.56 -7.40
N PRO A 217 3.72 -36.29 -6.29
CA PRO A 217 4.80 -36.48 -5.33
C PRO A 217 6.01 -37.12 -6.02
N PRO A 218 7.24 -36.71 -5.68
CA PRO A 218 8.44 -37.40 -6.15
C PRO A 218 8.44 -38.82 -5.58
N GLY A 219 8.24 -39.82 -6.41
CA GLY A 219 8.38 -41.23 -6.03
C GLY A 219 7.13 -42.10 -6.24
N ASP A 220 6.52 -42.07 -7.43
CA ASP A 220 5.78 -43.25 -7.88
C ASP A 220 6.81 -44.36 -8.14
N LEU A 221 6.96 -45.25 -7.16
CA LEU A 221 7.74 -46.48 -7.27
C LEU A 221 6.98 -47.43 -8.21
N SER A 222 7.43 -47.52 -9.45
CA SER A 222 7.15 -48.68 -10.33
C SER A 222 7.88 -49.92 -9.84
#